data_AF-C3JCI8-F1
#
_entry.id   AF-C3JCI8-F1
#
_cell.length_a   1.000
_cell.length_b   1.000
_cell.length_c   1.000
_cell.angle_alpha   90.00
_cell.angle_beta   90.00
_cell.angle_gamma   90.00
#
_symmetry.space_group_name_H-M   'P 1'
#
loop_
_entity.id
_entity.type
_entity.pdbx_description
1 polymer ?
#
loop_
_entity_poly.entity_id
_entity_poly.type
_entity_poly.pdbx_seq_one_letter_code
_entity_poly.pdbx_strand_id
1 'polypeptide(L)'
;QFYWQKPLSLTTNWLRVQTPDAGSSDQVSSNRGLVTIPEVGDQVMVGFEHGDPHRPFVMGSLFHGKAGTGGGTGNNVKSLSSKSGHTIELNDGGGITIKDKTGENLIVVDGKDMITIVSSKTIAISNGKSSLVLEEDKIAIDAAKIAISGSEFISAGSGSAGFQLAKEEGIAAVSGTKVITSGSSEVQIQGRKTSVSGSNVSINGDMDATITGGLVKINS
;
A
#
# COMPACT_ATOMS: atom_id res chain seq x y z
N GLN A 1 14.58 38.38 -11.86
CA GLN A 1 14.49 39.82 -12.21
C GLN A 1 14.11 40.60 -10.96
N PHE A 2 14.91 41.61 -10.59
CA PHE A 2 14.60 42.47 -9.45
C PHE A 2 13.50 43.48 -9.77
N TYR A 3 12.80 43.99 -8.76
CA TYR A 3 11.73 44.98 -8.95
C TYR A 3 12.22 46.24 -9.68
N TRP A 4 13.39 46.77 -9.30
CA TRP A 4 14.00 47.96 -9.92
C TRP A 4 14.52 47.73 -11.35
N GLN A 5 14.66 46.47 -11.80
CA GLN A 5 15.04 46.16 -13.18
C GLN A 5 13.84 46.18 -14.13
N LYS A 6 12.61 46.03 -13.63
CA LYS A 6 11.39 45.96 -14.46
C LYS A 6 11.17 47.20 -15.34
N PRO A 7 11.28 48.45 -14.83
CA PRO A 7 11.07 49.64 -15.67
C PRO A 7 12.13 49.82 -16.76
N LEU A 8 13.27 49.14 -16.63
CA LEU A 8 14.41 49.20 -17.55
C LEU A 8 14.46 48.01 -18.52
N SER A 9 13.50 47.09 -18.44
CA SER A 9 13.48 45.81 -19.19
C SER A 9 14.74 44.95 -19.01
N LEU A 10 15.43 45.10 -17.86
CA LEU A 10 16.66 44.36 -17.56
C LEU A 10 16.37 43.03 -16.83
N THR A 11 17.33 42.12 -16.88
CA THR A 11 17.33 40.83 -16.17
C THR A 11 18.60 40.66 -15.34
N THR A 12 18.64 39.60 -14.52
CA THR A 12 19.87 39.15 -13.86
C THR A 12 20.47 37.98 -14.65
N ASN A 13 21.75 37.70 -14.44
CA ASN A 13 22.30 36.37 -14.71
C ASN A 13 21.57 35.32 -13.85
N TRP A 14 21.82 34.04 -14.15
CA TRP A 14 21.40 32.93 -13.30
C TRP A 14 21.97 33.08 -11.88
N LEU A 15 21.11 32.91 -10.88
CA LEU A 15 21.46 33.00 -9.47
C LEU A 15 21.50 31.59 -8.86
N ARG A 16 22.47 31.34 -7.97
CA ARG A 16 22.48 30.11 -7.16
C ARG A 16 21.32 30.14 -6.17
N VAL A 17 20.78 28.97 -5.83
CA VAL A 17 19.72 28.80 -4.82
C VAL A 17 20.33 28.15 -3.58
N GLN A 18 20.16 28.81 -2.43
CA GLN A 18 20.46 28.22 -1.13
C GLN A 18 19.43 27.12 -0.83
N THR A 19 19.91 25.97 -0.34
CA THR A 19 19.08 24.86 0.14
C THR A 19 19.65 24.34 1.47
N PRO A 20 18.82 23.77 2.38
CA PRO A 20 19.28 23.18 3.64
C PRO A 20 20.30 22.03 3.51
N ASP A 21 20.29 21.28 2.41
CA ASP A 21 21.30 20.26 2.09
C ASP A 21 21.61 20.31 0.59
N ALA A 22 22.91 20.45 0.26
CA ALA A 22 23.41 20.55 -1.10
C ALA A 22 24.71 19.74 -1.24
N GLY A 23 24.88 19.08 -2.40
CA GLY A 23 26.15 18.49 -2.78
C GLY A 23 25.99 17.40 -3.83
N SER A 24 27.07 16.66 -4.03
CA SER A 24 27.15 15.41 -4.79
C SER A 24 28.00 14.41 -3.99
N SER A 25 28.08 13.17 -4.45
CA SER A 25 28.97 12.14 -3.89
C SER A 25 29.37 11.12 -4.95
N ASP A 26 30.31 10.23 -4.64
CA ASP A 26 30.72 9.13 -5.53
C ASP A 26 29.56 8.20 -5.92
N GLN A 27 28.47 8.20 -5.13
CA GLN A 27 27.24 7.43 -5.38
C GLN A 27 26.12 8.26 -6.02
N VAL A 28 26.22 9.59 -6.00
CA VAL A 28 25.21 10.53 -6.53
C VAL A 28 25.93 11.66 -7.27
N SER A 29 26.09 11.49 -8.58
CA SER A 29 26.77 12.45 -9.46
C SER A 29 25.97 13.72 -9.78
N SER A 30 24.73 13.81 -9.28
CA SER A 30 23.82 14.96 -9.40
C SER A 30 23.55 15.60 -8.03
N ASN A 31 22.62 16.57 -7.96
CA ASN A 31 22.27 17.23 -6.71
C ASN A 31 21.66 16.26 -5.69
N ARG A 32 22.33 16.12 -4.55
CA ARG A 32 21.84 15.48 -3.32
C ARG A 32 21.24 16.51 -2.37
N GLY A 33 20.23 16.11 -1.61
CA GLY A 33 19.64 16.90 -0.51
C GLY A 33 18.22 17.36 -0.78
N LEU A 34 17.82 18.50 -0.20
CA LEU A 34 16.48 19.06 -0.42
C LEU A 34 16.44 19.82 -1.75
N VAL A 35 15.99 19.15 -2.82
CA VAL A 35 15.91 19.74 -4.16
C VAL A 35 14.52 20.30 -4.42
N THR A 36 14.24 21.47 -3.84
CA THR A 36 13.02 22.27 -4.09
C THR A 36 13.41 23.63 -4.67
N ILE A 37 13.28 23.77 -5.99
CA ILE A 37 13.66 24.99 -6.72
C ILE A 37 12.41 25.88 -6.94
N PRO A 38 12.49 27.20 -6.70
CA PRO A 38 11.37 28.11 -6.96
C PRO A 38 10.91 28.09 -8.43
N GLU A 39 9.61 28.25 -8.62
CA GLU A 39 8.96 28.18 -9.93
C GLU A 39 8.92 29.53 -10.64
N VAL A 40 8.67 29.51 -11.96
CA VAL A 40 8.52 30.74 -12.75
C VAL A 40 7.26 31.48 -12.29
N GLY A 41 7.46 32.61 -11.60
CA GLY A 41 6.39 33.44 -11.02
C GLY A 41 6.49 33.57 -9.50
N ASP A 42 7.24 32.68 -8.84
CA ASP A 42 7.45 32.73 -7.39
C ASP A 42 8.20 33.99 -6.97
N GLN A 43 7.89 34.48 -5.76
CA GLN A 43 8.62 35.56 -5.13
C GLN A 43 9.70 34.99 -4.22
N VAL A 44 10.95 35.35 -4.50
CA VAL A 44 12.12 34.86 -3.77
C VAL A 44 12.85 36.00 -3.07
N MET A 45 13.34 35.74 -1.86
CA MET A 45 14.31 36.59 -1.20
C MET A 45 15.70 36.34 -1.80
N VAL A 46 16.40 37.42 -2.15
CA VAL A 46 17.76 37.37 -2.70
C VAL A 46 18.71 37.99 -1.69
N GLY A 47 19.71 37.21 -1.28
CA GLY A 47 20.85 37.65 -0.50
C GLY A 47 22.03 37.97 -1.41
N PHE A 48 23.07 38.59 -0.84
CA PHE A 48 24.28 38.99 -1.53
C PHE A 48 25.51 38.51 -0.74
N GLU A 49 26.39 37.74 -1.37
CA GLU A 49 27.58 37.20 -0.69
C GLU A 49 28.46 38.36 -0.22
N HIS A 50 28.76 38.40 1.09
CA HIS A 50 29.48 39.51 1.75
C HIS A 50 28.86 40.90 1.53
N GLY A 51 27.58 40.98 1.15
CA GLY A 51 26.91 42.24 0.82
C GLY A 51 27.26 42.82 -0.56
N ASP A 52 27.99 42.09 -1.42
CA ASP A 52 28.35 42.53 -2.77
C ASP A 52 27.16 42.37 -3.76
N PRO A 53 26.60 43.46 -4.32
CA PRO A 53 25.48 43.38 -5.26
C PRO A 53 25.79 42.55 -6.53
N HIS A 54 27.06 42.33 -6.86
CA HIS A 54 27.50 41.51 -7.98
C HIS A 54 27.51 40.00 -7.69
N ARG A 55 27.20 39.60 -6.45
CA ARG A 55 27.13 38.19 -6.01
C ARG A 55 25.76 37.82 -5.42
N PRO A 56 24.66 37.92 -6.17
CA PRO A 56 23.35 37.58 -5.65
C PRO A 56 23.13 36.07 -5.60
N PHE A 57 22.41 35.61 -4.59
CA PHE A 57 21.91 34.24 -4.49
C PHE A 57 20.50 34.22 -3.88
N VAL A 58 19.67 33.27 -4.29
CA VAL A 58 18.33 33.09 -3.73
C VAL A 58 18.47 32.44 -2.35
N MET A 59 17.94 33.10 -1.31
CA MET A 59 17.92 32.57 0.06
C MET A 59 16.74 31.62 0.30
N GLY A 60 15.62 31.84 -0.40
CA GLY A 60 14.39 31.05 -0.30
C GLY A 60 13.17 31.79 -0.86
N SER A 61 12.03 31.11 -0.95
CA SER A 61 10.75 31.70 -1.37
C SER A 61 10.04 32.41 -0.20
N LEU A 62 9.20 33.39 -0.52
CA LEU A 62 8.38 34.13 0.45
C LEU A 62 6.89 33.89 0.22
N PHE A 63 6.14 33.75 1.31
CA PHE A 63 4.68 33.85 1.25
C PHE A 63 4.26 35.27 0.85
N HIS A 64 3.16 35.36 0.10
CA HIS A 64 2.55 36.62 -0.32
C HIS A 64 1.02 36.49 -0.30
N GLY A 65 0.28 37.58 -0.49
CA GLY A 65 -1.19 37.63 -0.34
C GLY A 65 -2.03 36.74 -1.29
N LYS A 66 -1.41 35.87 -2.11
CA LYS A 66 -2.08 34.81 -2.90
C LYS A 66 -1.59 33.40 -2.55
N ALA A 67 -0.52 33.26 -1.78
CA ALA A 67 0.12 32.01 -1.40
C ALA A 67 0.78 32.21 -0.02
N GLY A 68 0.06 31.86 1.04
CA GLY A 68 0.50 32.12 2.42
C GLY A 68 -0.33 31.45 3.52
N THR A 69 -1.19 30.49 3.17
CA THR A 69 -2.15 29.83 4.07
C THR A 69 -1.58 28.55 4.72
N GLY A 70 -0.26 28.48 4.91
CA GLY A 70 0.39 27.38 5.63
C GLY A 70 0.06 27.38 7.13
N GLY A 71 0.36 26.30 7.84
CA GLY A 71 0.14 26.19 9.29
C GLY A 71 -1.28 25.81 9.68
N GLY A 72 -2.30 26.24 8.94
CA GLY A 72 -3.71 26.01 9.32
C GLY A 72 -4.09 26.63 10.67
N THR A 73 -5.26 26.27 11.20
CA THR A 73 -5.74 26.78 12.50
C THR A 73 -4.78 26.38 13.62
N GLY A 74 -4.39 27.34 14.46
CA GLY A 74 -3.47 27.10 15.57
C GLY A 74 -2.02 26.81 15.18
N ASN A 75 -1.66 26.91 13.89
CA ASN A 75 -0.42 26.38 13.33
C ASN A 75 -0.29 24.85 13.46
N ASN A 76 -1.38 24.10 13.52
CA ASN A 76 -1.35 22.64 13.71
C ASN A 76 -0.93 21.84 12.46
N VAL A 77 -0.90 22.44 11.26
CA VAL A 77 -0.69 21.73 9.98
C VAL A 77 0.68 22.04 9.39
N LYS A 78 1.55 21.03 9.27
CA LYS A 78 2.84 21.11 8.59
C LYS A 78 2.76 20.33 7.29
N SER A 79 3.14 20.90 6.16
CA SER A 79 3.04 20.20 4.88
C SER A 79 4.15 20.53 3.88
N LEU A 80 4.36 19.59 2.96
CA LEU A 80 5.15 19.72 1.75
C LEU A 80 4.22 19.47 0.57
N SER A 81 3.99 20.48 -0.27
CA SER A 81 3.16 20.37 -1.47
C SER A 81 3.99 20.62 -2.74
N SER A 82 3.84 19.76 -3.74
CA SER A 82 4.48 19.94 -5.04
C SER A 82 3.71 20.95 -5.91
N LYS A 83 4.39 21.52 -6.92
CA LYS A 83 3.78 22.32 -7.99
C LYS A 83 2.54 21.67 -8.61
N SER A 84 2.56 20.34 -8.76
CA SER A 84 1.49 19.56 -9.37
C SER A 84 0.33 19.21 -8.41
N GLY A 85 0.44 19.53 -7.12
CA GLY A 85 -0.61 19.33 -6.11
C GLY A 85 -0.45 18.11 -5.19
N HIS A 86 0.57 17.26 -5.40
CA HIS A 86 0.84 16.15 -4.45
C HIS A 86 1.27 16.73 -3.10
N THR A 87 0.82 16.13 -1.99
CA THR A 87 1.05 16.70 -0.66
C THR A 87 1.39 15.62 0.37
N ILE A 88 2.37 15.92 1.22
CA ILE A 88 2.61 15.24 2.51
C ILE A 88 2.24 16.24 3.60
N GLU A 89 1.41 15.82 4.56
CA GLU A 89 0.82 16.67 5.60
C GLU A 89 0.88 15.96 6.96
N LEU A 90 1.28 16.68 7.99
CA LEU A 90 1.23 16.29 9.40
C LEU A 90 0.31 17.28 10.11
N ASN A 91 -0.65 16.78 10.88
CA ASN A 91 -1.59 17.60 11.64
C ASN A 91 -1.49 17.28 13.14
N ASP A 92 -1.01 18.25 13.93
CA ASP A 92 -0.77 18.14 15.37
C ASP A 92 -2.06 17.84 16.17
N GLY A 93 -3.24 18.13 15.61
CA GLY A 93 -4.55 17.78 16.18
C GLY A 93 -5.25 16.61 15.48
N GLY A 94 -4.54 15.90 14.61
CA GLY A 94 -5.05 14.79 13.80
C GLY A 94 -3.96 13.76 13.54
N GLY A 95 -3.64 13.54 12.26
CA GLY A 95 -2.70 12.50 11.84
C GLY A 95 -1.81 12.91 10.66
N ILE A 96 -1.29 11.91 9.95
CA ILE A 96 -0.39 12.08 8.79
C ILE A 96 -1.16 11.71 7.51
N THR A 97 -1.09 12.56 6.49
CA THR A 97 -1.68 12.31 5.17
C THR A 97 -0.63 12.44 4.07
N ILE A 98 -0.52 11.44 3.21
CA ILE A 98 0.21 11.49 1.94
C ILE A 98 -0.85 11.35 0.85
N LYS A 99 -1.01 12.35 -0.02
CA LYS A 99 -2.02 12.34 -1.09
C LYS A 99 -1.45 12.80 -2.42
N ASP A 100 -1.99 12.25 -3.50
CA ASP A 100 -1.70 12.75 -4.83
C ASP A 100 -2.46 14.07 -5.13
N LYS A 101 -2.41 14.49 -6.39
CA LYS A 101 -3.02 15.76 -6.84
C LYS A 101 -4.53 15.68 -7.08
N THR A 102 -5.11 14.49 -7.23
CA THR A 102 -6.56 14.33 -7.38
C THR A 102 -7.22 14.18 -6.01
N GLY A 103 -6.48 13.67 -5.02
CA GLY A 103 -7.00 13.30 -3.70
C GLY A 103 -7.64 11.92 -3.69
N GLU A 104 -7.64 11.20 -4.81
CA GLU A 104 -8.20 9.85 -4.92
C GLU A 104 -7.18 8.77 -4.54
N ASN A 105 -5.88 9.07 -4.64
CA ASN A 105 -4.80 8.18 -4.20
C ASN A 105 -4.17 8.76 -2.94
N LEU A 106 -4.32 8.07 -1.80
CA LEU A 106 -3.84 8.56 -0.51
C LEU A 106 -3.45 7.44 0.47
N ILE A 107 -2.59 7.83 1.43
CA ILE A 107 -2.28 7.09 2.65
C ILE A 107 -2.57 8.03 3.82
N VAL A 108 -3.39 7.60 4.77
CA VAL A 108 -3.68 8.34 6.01
C VAL A 108 -3.35 7.47 7.21
N VAL A 109 -2.56 8.01 8.13
CA VAL A 109 -2.40 7.50 9.50
C VAL A 109 -3.22 8.43 10.39
N ASP A 110 -4.30 7.95 11.01
CA ASP A 110 -5.34 8.82 11.59
C ASP A 110 -4.96 9.52 12.91
N GLY A 111 -3.79 9.20 13.47
CA GLY A 111 -3.34 9.68 14.78
C GLY A 111 -3.92 8.90 15.97
N LYS A 112 -4.61 7.79 15.71
CA LYS A 112 -5.18 6.88 16.69
C LYS A 112 -4.74 5.45 16.35
N ASP A 113 -5.63 4.67 15.75
CA ASP A 113 -5.53 3.22 15.59
C ASP A 113 -5.70 2.76 14.13
N MET A 114 -5.90 3.68 13.17
CA MET A 114 -6.22 3.35 11.77
C MET A 114 -5.19 3.88 10.78
N ILE A 115 -4.78 3.00 9.86
CA ILE A 115 -4.09 3.37 8.62
C ILE A 115 -4.98 3.02 7.43
N THR A 116 -5.27 4.02 6.61
CA THR A 116 -6.08 3.87 5.39
C THR A 116 -5.18 4.04 4.17
N ILE A 117 -5.26 3.11 3.21
CA ILE A 117 -4.62 3.22 1.90
C ILE A 117 -5.72 3.16 0.84
N VAL A 118 -5.79 4.17 -0.02
CA VAL A 118 -6.78 4.28 -1.09
C VAL A 118 -6.06 4.50 -2.42
N SER A 119 -6.52 3.83 -3.48
CA SER A 119 -6.20 4.15 -4.86
C SER A 119 -7.47 4.11 -5.71
N SER A 120 -7.53 4.94 -6.75
CA SER A 120 -8.61 4.92 -7.74
C SER A 120 -8.58 3.72 -8.70
N LYS A 121 -7.52 2.90 -8.70
CA LYS A 121 -7.45 1.69 -9.55
C LYS A 121 -6.68 0.51 -8.97
N THR A 122 -5.47 0.74 -8.45
CA THR A 122 -4.53 -0.36 -8.12
C THR A 122 -3.70 -0.08 -6.88
N ILE A 123 -3.67 -1.03 -5.94
CA ILE A 123 -2.72 -1.05 -4.82
C ILE A 123 -1.82 -2.27 -5.02
N ALA A 124 -0.51 -2.08 -5.15
CA ALA A 124 0.45 -3.16 -5.37
C ALA A 124 1.62 -3.11 -4.38
N ILE A 125 1.87 -4.23 -3.71
CA ILE A 125 3.00 -4.44 -2.80
C ILE A 125 3.82 -5.60 -3.38
N SER A 126 5.11 -5.40 -3.65
CA SER A 126 5.96 -6.47 -4.23
C SER A 126 7.43 -6.36 -3.84
N ASN A 127 8.16 -7.46 -3.97
CA ASN A 127 9.61 -7.55 -3.67
C ASN A 127 10.40 -8.34 -4.74
N GLY A 128 9.86 -8.44 -5.96
CA GLY A 128 10.43 -9.21 -7.07
C GLY A 128 10.31 -10.74 -6.97
N LYS A 129 9.89 -11.29 -5.83
CA LYS A 129 9.63 -12.74 -5.63
C LYS A 129 8.21 -13.07 -5.15
N SER A 130 7.46 -12.05 -4.77
CA SER A 130 6.09 -12.13 -4.28
C SER A 130 5.39 -10.79 -4.47
N SER A 131 4.06 -10.82 -4.57
CA SER A 131 3.20 -9.64 -4.66
C SER A 131 1.84 -9.83 -3.98
N LEU A 132 1.27 -8.72 -3.53
CA LEU A 132 -0.13 -8.54 -3.16
C LEU A 132 -0.66 -7.38 -4.00
N VAL A 133 -1.69 -7.62 -4.81
CA VAL A 133 -2.24 -6.64 -5.75
C VAL A 133 -3.76 -6.60 -5.60
N LEU A 134 -4.31 -5.40 -5.40
CA LEU A 134 -5.74 -5.11 -5.44
C LEU A 134 -5.99 -4.33 -6.74
N GLU A 135 -6.91 -4.80 -7.58
CA GLU A 135 -7.27 -4.23 -8.88
C GLU A 135 -8.79 -4.32 -9.06
N GLU A 136 -9.48 -3.18 -9.16
CA GLU A 136 -10.93 -3.12 -9.44
C GLU A 136 -11.77 -4.04 -8.52
N ASP A 137 -12.26 -5.20 -9.00
CA ASP A 137 -13.04 -6.18 -8.25
C ASP A 137 -12.24 -7.40 -7.74
N LYS A 138 -10.91 -7.38 -7.92
CA LYS A 138 -10.01 -8.53 -7.74
C LYS A 138 -8.91 -8.26 -6.72
N ILE A 139 -8.58 -9.30 -5.94
CA ILE A 139 -7.39 -9.35 -5.08
C ILE A 139 -6.53 -10.53 -5.51
N ALA A 140 -5.25 -10.29 -5.79
CA ALA A 140 -4.26 -11.30 -6.17
C ALA A 140 -3.15 -11.37 -5.11
N ILE A 141 -2.83 -12.59 -4.66
CA ILE A 141 -1.73 -12.88 -3.75
C ILE A 141 -0.85 -13.91 -4.45
N ASP A 142 0.36 -13.52 -4.83
CA ASP A 142 1.32 -14.36 -5.56
C ASP A 142 2.63 -14.47 -4.78
N ALA A 143 3.04 -15.69 -4.45
CA ALA A 143 4.33 -15.97 -3.83
C ALA A 143 4.69 -17.44 -3.97
N ALA A 144 6.00 -17.74 -4.05
CA ALA A 144 6.50 -19.11 -4.06
C ALA A 144 6.11 -19.93 -2.82
N LYS A 145 5.75 -19.27 -1.70
CA LYS A 145 5.15 -19.86 -0.50
C LYS A 145 4.20 -18.84 0.12
N ILE A 146 2.92 -19.19 0.23
CA ILE A 146 1.91 -18.39 0.94
C ILE A 146 1.60 -19.09 2.26
N ALA A 147 1.94 -18.44 3.38
CA ALA A 147 1.58 -18.90 4.71
C ALA A 147 0.50 -17.96 5.26
N ILE A 148 -0.73 -18.47 5.39
CA ILE A 148 -1.82 -17.78 6.08
C ILE A 148 -1.96 -18.45 7.44
N SER A 149 -1.91 -17.65 8.49
CA SER A 149 -1.98 -18.12 9.88
C SER A 149 -2.84 -17.16 10.69
N GLY A 150 -4.05 -17.58 11.05
CA GLY A 150 -4.81 -16.94 12.11
C GLY A 150 -4.33 -17.46 13.48
N SER A 151 -4.35 -16.60 14.50
CA SER A 151 -4.27 -17.06 15.90
C SER A 151 -5.54 -17.82 16.31
N GLU A 152 -6.67 -17.43 15.73
CA GLU A 152 -8.01 -17.98 16.01
C GLU A 152 -8.53 -18.77 14.79
N PHE A 153 -8.76 -18.12 13.64
CA PHE A 153 -9.21 -18.79 12.42
C PHE A 153 -8.76 -18.08 11.12
N ILE A 154 -8.97 -18.76 9.99
CA ILE A 154 -8.79 -18.26 8.62
C ILE A 154 -10.12 -18.48 7.88
N SER A 155 -10.67 -17.47 7.21
CA SER A 155 -11.93 -17.56 6.47
C SER A 155 -11.87 -16.91 5.09
N ALA A 156 -12.55 -17.50 4.11
CA ALA A 156 -12.77 -16.95 2.77
C ALA A 156 -14.21 -17.23 2.32
N GLY A 157 -14.84 -16.34 1.54
CA GLY A 157 -16.21 -16.56 1.08
C GLY A 157 -16.68 -15.56 0.02
N SER A 158 -17.80 -15.90 -0.63
CA SER A 158 -18.47 -15.09 -1.66
C SER A 158 -19.97 -15.37 -1.62
N GLY A 159 -20.76 -14.31 -1.36
CA GLY A 159 -22.21 -14.42 -1.18
C GLY A 159 -22.57 -15.46 -0.11
N SER A 160 -23.29 -16.50 -0.51
CA SER A 160 -23.73 -17.59 0.37
C SER A 160 -22.74 -18.75 0.54
N ALA A 161 -21.57 -18.72 -0.12
CA ALA A 161 -20.60 -19.81 -0.13
C ALA A 161 -19.28 -19.41 0.56
N GLY A 162 -18.58 -20.37 1.18
CA GLY A 162 -17.32 -20.08 1.86
C GLY A 162 -16.52 -21.30 2.31
N PHE A 163 -15.35 -20.99 2.86
CA PHE A 163 -14.30 -21.90 3.30
C PHE A 163 -13.68 -21.34 4.58
N GLN A 164 -13.49 -22.18 5.61
CA GLN A 164 -12.91 -21.75 6.87
C GLN A 164 -11.95 -22.82 7.41
N LEU A 165 -10.71 -22.41 7.70
CA LEU A 165 -9.69 -23.20 8.40
C LEU A 165 -9.50 -22.57 9.78
N ALA A 166 -10.13 -23.14 10.82
CA ALA A 166 -9.82 -22.76 12.20
C ALA A 166 -8.45 -23.31 12.62
N LYS A 167 -7.72 -22.61 13.50
CA LYS A 167 -6.42 -23.07 14.00
C LYS A 167 -6.60 -23.88 15.28
N GLU A 168 -6.66 -25.21 15.16
CA GLU A 168 -6.68 -26.13 16.31
C GLU A 168 -5.56 -27.19 16.23
N GLU A 169 -4.31 -26.69 16.15
CA GLU A 169 -3.04 -27.36 16.48
C GLU A 169 -2.87 -28.85 16.07
N GLY A 170 -3.32 -29.32 14.91
CA GLY A 170 -3.33 -28.62 13.62
C GLY A 170 -1.92 -28.70 13.02
N ILE A 171 -1.49 -29.78 12.37
CA ILE A 171 -2.22 -30.77 11.54
C ILE A 171 -2.86 -30.11 10.31
N ALA A 172 -2.02 -29.80 9.32
CA ALA A 172 -2.41 -29.29 8.00
C ALA A 172 -2.54 -30.42 6.96
N ALA A 173 -3.37 -31.42 7.27
CA ALA A 173 -3.94 -32.24 6.22
C ALA A 173 -5.22 -31.53 5.73
N VAL A 174 -5.76 -31.94 4.58
CA VAL A 174 -7.23 -32.01 4.48
C VAL A 174 -7.70 -33.21 5.32
N SER A 175 -7.41 -33.14 6.62
CA SER A 175 -8.40 -33.46 7.62
C SER A 175 -9.47 -32.40 7.47
N GLY A 176 -10.28 -32.55 6.43
CA GLY A 176 -11.59 -31.91 6.44
C GLY A 176 -12.49 -32.52 7.53
N THR A 177 -12.04 -33.65 8.13
CA THR A 177 -12.48 -34.40 9.34
C THR A 177 -12.74 -35.93 9.16
N LYS A 178 -13.00 -36.55 8.01
CA LYS A 178 -14.19 -36.36 7.19
C LYS A 178 -14.30 -34.95 6.68
N VAL A 179 -13.54 -34.71 5.61
CA VAL A 179 -13.94 -33.78 4.57
C VAL A 179 -15.43 -33.99 4.37
N ILE A 180 -16.25 -33.03 4.78
CA ILE A 180 -17.60 -32.94 4.24
C ILE A 180 -17.38 -32.45 2.82
N THR A 181 -17.32 -33.42 1.92
CA THR A 181 -17.42 -33.21 0.50
C THR A 181 -18.92 -33.37 0.20
N SER A 182 -19.55 -32.37 -0.39
CA SER A 182 -21.00 -32.35 -0.62
C SER A 182 -21.32 -31.43 -1.80
N GLY A 183 -21.52 -32.01 -2.98
CA GLY A 183 -22.13 -31.31 -4.11
C GLY A 183 -23.64 -31.57 -4.15
N SER A 184 -24.39 -30.68 -4.80
CA SER A 184 -25.80 -30.91 -5.16
C SER A 184 -25.99 -32.05 -6.18
N SER A 185 -24.91 -32.73 -6.59
CA SER A 185 -24.90 -33.88 -7.51
C SER A 185 -23.91 -35.01 -7.17
N GLU A 186 -22.86 -34.80 -6.34
CA GLU A 186 -21.80 -35.82 -6.10
C GLU A 186 -20.97 -35.57 -4.81
N VAL A 187 -20.35 -36.65 -4.28
CA VAL A 187 -19.37 -36.68 -3.17
C VAL A 187 -18.25 -37.71 -3.42
N GLN A 188 -16.96 -37.36 -3.24
CA GLN A 188 -15.83 -38.31 -3.26
C GLN A 188 -14.82 -38.14 -2.10
N ILE A 189 -14.25 -39.27 -1.63
CA ILE A 189 -13.14 -39.36 -0.64
C ILE A 189 -12.27 -40.61 -0.97
N GLN A 190 -10.93 -40.53 -0.93
CA GLN A 190 -10.01 -41.63 -1.30
C GLN A 190 -8.70 -41.67 -0.47
N GLY A 191 -7.92 -42.77 -0.52
CA GLY A 191 -6.63 -42.94 0.19
C GLY A 191 -5.92 -44.30 -0.08
N ARG A 192 -4.69 -44.50 0.42
CA ARG A 192 -3.91 -45.76 0.22
C ARG A 192 -4.24 -46.85 1.25
N LYS A 193 -4.23 -46.47 2.53
CA LYS A 193 -5.11 -47.10 3.50
C LYS A 193 -6.29 -46.16 3.63
N THR A 194 -7.35 -46.39 2.85
CA THR A 194 -8.63 -45.72 3.10
C THR A 194 -9.25 -46.39 4.30
N SER A 195 -9.00 -45.81 5.48
CA SER A 195 -9.84 -46.06 6.63
C SER A 195 -11.11 -45.23 6.44
N VAL A 196 -12.11 -45.76 5.72
CA VAL A 196 -13.49 -45.48 6.13
C VAL A 196 -13.73 -46.45 7.26
N SER A 197 -13.71 -45.95 8.49
CA SER A 197 -13.67 -46.78 9.67
C SER A 197 -14.35 -46.09 10.84
N GLY A 198 -15.26 -46.83 11.45
CA GLY A 198 -15.95 -46.56 12.70
C GLY A 198 -16.64 -47.86 13.11
N SER A 199 -17.30 -47.85 14.26
CA SER A 199 -18.07 -49.02 14.74
C SER A 199 -19.17 -49.45 13.76
N ASN A 200 -19.59 -48.55 12.88
CA ASN A 200 -20.31 -48.80 11.63
C ASN A 200 -19.70 -47.94 10.51
N VAL A 201 -19.87 -48.40 9.27
CA VAL A 201 -19.68 -47.64 8.03
C VAL A 201 -20.83 -48.04 7.09
N SER A 202 -21.34 -47.11 6.29
CA SER A 202 -22.45 -47.38 5.35
C SER A 202 -22.21 -46.70 4.01
N ILE A 203 -22.78 -47.28 2.96
CA ILE A 203 -22.81 -46.75 1.60
C ILE A 203 -24.24 -46.97 1.12
N ASN A 204 -24.94 -45.91 0.74
CA ASN A 204 -26.31 -45.95 0.20
C ASN A 204 -26.31 -45.29 -1.18
N GLY A 205 -27.12 -45.80 -2.09
CA GLY A 205 -27.50 -45.15 -3.33
C GLY A 205 -28.98 -45.40 -3.59
N ASP A 206 -29.69 -44.41 -4.14
CA ASP A 206 -31.15 -44.47 -4.31
C ASP A 206 -31.59 -45.49 -5.39
N MET A 207 -30.67 -45.89 -6.27
CA MET A 207 -30.84 -46.97 -7.24
C MET A 207 -29.89 -48.15 -6.93
N ASP A 208 -28.58 -47.89 -6.88
CA ASP A 208 -27.53 -48.92 -6.84
C ASP A 208 -26.49 -48.67 -5.74
N ALA A 209 -25.95 -49.73 -5.13
CA ALA A 209 -24.71 -49.70 -4.32
C ALA A 209 -23.87 -50.97 -4.57
N THR A 210 -22.58 -50.83 -4.92
CA THR A 210 -21.71 -51.94 -5.39
C THR A 210 -20.39 -52.02 -4.61
N ILE A 211 -19.91 -53.25 -4.33
CA ILE A 211 -18.61 -53.55 -3.70
C ILE A 211 -17.97 -54.76 -4.43
N THR A 212 -16.67 -54.70 -4.76
CA THR A 212 -15.96 -55.77 -5.52
C THR A 212 -14.54 -56.03 -4.97
N GLY A 213 -14.01 -57.25 -5.17
CA GLY A 213 -12.64 -57.61 -4.77
C GLY A 213 -12.31 -59.10 -4.90
N GLY A 214 -11.03 -59.47 -4.82
CA GLY A 214 -10.55 -60.86 -4.97
C GLY A 214 -10.82 -61.79 -3.77
N LEU A 215 -11.01 -61.24 -2.57
CA LEU A 215 -11.49 -61.95 -1.37
C LEU A 215 -12.13 -60.94 -0.39
N VAL A 216 -13.29 -61.25 0.20
CA VAL A 216 -14.12 -60.33 1.03
C VAL A 216 -14.74 -61.08 2.23
N LYS A 217 -15.04 -60.39 3.36
CA LYS A 217 -15.59 -60.98 4.62
C LYS A 217 -16.59 -60.03 5.32
N ILE A 218 -17.57 -60.58 6.06
CA ILE A 218 -18.58 -59.85 6.86
C ILE A 218 -18.88 -60.62 8.17
N ASN A 219 -18.98 -59.91 9.30
CA ASN A 219 -19.31 -60.42 10.65
C ASN A 219 -18.50 -61.67 11.10
N SER A 220 -17.24 -61.73 10.68
CA SER A 220 -16.24 -62.76 10.99
C SER A 220 -15.15 -62.24 11.92
#